data_AF-A0A164YT55-F1
#
_entry.id   AF-A0A164YT55-F1
#
_cell.length_a   1.000
_cell.length_b   1.000
_cell.length_c   1.000
_cell.angle_alpha   90.00
_cell.angle_beta   90.00
_cell.angle_gamma   90.00
#
_symmetry.space_group_name_H-M   'P 1'
#
loop_
_entity.id
_entity.type
_entity.pdbx_description
1 polymer ?
#
loop_
_entity_poly.entity_id
_entity_poly.type
_entity_poly.pdbx_seq_one_letter_code
_entity_poly.pdbx_strand_id
1 'polypeptide(L)'
;MNALFFLFALQILTTSAQLPYSYSSDSVTCVPFGPCEPCPADALHQPFCQPFGNRRLAHCSSPSTPSNSSNIPPNDGSIDDDVILPPSEGKVEGKGKTPTWMTCGRVVEQERRDFFEFVMCNVILAGLAITLVITRSKALASNRTRRLAARIHVRRRSTSGWGT
;
A
#
# COMPACT_ATOMS: atom_id res chain seq x y z
N MET A 1 -4.39 -19.09 29.50
CA MET A 1 -4.31 -19.38 28.05
C MET A 1 -3.33 -18.41 27.37
N ASN A 2 -2.09 -18.26 27.89
CA ASN A 2 -1.23 -17.12 27.50
C ASN A 2 0.13 -17.53 26.89
N ALA A 3 0.43 -18.83 26.76
CA ALA A 3 1.72 -19.30 26.21
C ALA A 3 1.75 -19.35 24.67
N LEU A 4 0.62 -19.66 24.02
CA LEU A 4 0.54 -19.84 22.56
C LEU A 4 0.74 -18.52 21.77
N PHE A 5 0.38 -17.37 22.36
CA PHE A 5 0.52 -16.07 21.70
C PHE A 5 1.99 -15.63 21.54
N PHE A 6 2.87 -15.97 22.49
CA PHE A 6 4.29 -15.60 22.42
C PHE A 6 5.09 -16.46 21.41
N LEU A 7 4.69 -17.72 21.20
CA LEU A 7 5.38 -18.61 20.26
C LEU A 7 5.13 -18.21 18.79
N PHE A 8 3.94 -17.68 18.46
CA PHE A 8 3.64 -17.17 17.13
C PHE A 8 4.43 -15.90 16.77
N ALA A 9 4.73 -15.04 17.76
CA ALA A 9 5.49 -13.82 17.55
C ALA A 9 6.97 -14.07 17.21
N LEU A 10 7.55 -15.18 17.68
CA LEU A 10 8.97 -15.48 17.47
C LEU A 10 9.28 -16.07 16.09
N GLN A 11 8.31 -16.69 15.40
CA GLN A 11 8.54 -17.34 14.09
C GLN A 11 8.53 -16.37 12.89
N ILE A 12 8.14 -15.10 13.08
CA ILE A 12 8.05 -14.12 11.99
C ILE A 12 9.39 -13.40 11.73
N LEU A 13 10.38 -13.52 12.63
CA LEU A 13 11.66 -12.80 12.54
C LEU A 13 12.81 -13.54 11.86
N THR A 14 12.62 -14.78 11.39
CA THR A 14 13.72 -15.66 10.91
C THR A 14 13.55 -16.18 9.47
N THR A 15 13.28 -15.29 8.52
CA THR A 15 13.51 -15.50 7.07
C THR A 15 13.57 -14.13 6.39
N SER A 16 14.60 -13.73 5.64
CA SER A 16 15.86 -14.38 5.24
C SER A 16 16.95 -13.32 5.06
N ALA A 17 18.19 -13.60 5.45
CA ALA A 17 19.33 -12.82 4.98
C ALA A 17 19.59 -13.15 3.50
N GLN A 18 19.56 -12.15 2.62
CA GLN A 18 19.91 -12.30 1.21
C GLN A 18 21.29 -11.67 0.95
N LEU A 19 22.16 -12.43 0.30
CA LEU A 19 23.54 -12.02 0.00
C LEU A 19 23.58 -10.89 -1.05
N PRO A 20 24.53 -9.95 -0.95
CA PRO A 20 24.76 -8.97 -2.00
C PRO A 20 25.47 -9.62 -3.20
N TYR A 21 24.72 -10.03 -4.22
CA TYR A 21 25.29 -10.39 -5.51
C TYR A 21 25.65 -9.10 -6.28
N SER A 22 26.94 -8.75 -6.28
CA SER A 22 27.45 -7.60 -7.03
C SER A 22 27.64 -7.98 -8.50
N TYR A 23 26.69 -7.60 -9.35
CA TYR A 23 26.82 -7.72 -10.80
C TYR A 23 27.41 -6.43 -11.38
N SER A 24 28.59 -6.52 -12.00
CA SER A 24 29.20 -5.39 -12.69
C SER A 24 28.57 -5.22 -14.07
N SER A 25 27.62 -4.29 -14.18
CA SER A 25 26.96 -3.90 -15.43
C SER A 25 27.36 -2.50 -15.86
N ASP A 26 27.57 -2.30 -17.17
CA ASP A 26 27.54 -0.97 -17.79
C ASP A 26 26.31 -0.19 -17.30
N SER A 27 26.53 1.01 -16.77
CA SER A 27 25.56 1.72 -15.93
C SER A 27 24.47 2.44 -16.73
N VAL A 28 23.57 1.65 -17.34
CA VAL A 28 22.32 2.14 -17.92
C VAL A 28 21.55 2.89 -16.83
N THR A 29 21.40 4.21 -17.00
CA THR A 29 20.75 5.07 -16.02
C THR A 29 19.32 5.34 -16.45
N CYS A 30 18.36 5.04 -15.59
CA CYS A 30 16.93 5.20 -15.85
C CYS A 30 16.31 6.26 -14.94
N VAL A 31 15.57 7.21 -15.52
CA VAL A 31 14.95 8.35 -14.83
C VAL A 31 13.42 8.23 -14.89
N PRO A 32 12.67 8.46 -13.80
CA PRO A 32 11.21 8.40 -13.80
C PRO A 32 10.54 9.40 -14.73
N PHE A 33 9.41 8.97 -15.30
CA PHE A 33 8.53 9.77 -16.11
C PHE A 33 7.07 9.42 -15.78
N GLY A 34 6.20 10.42 -15.61
CA GLY A 34 4.78 10.22 -15.31
C GLY A 34 4.45 9.79 -13.87
N PRO A 35 3.15 9.61 -13.57
CA PRO A 35 2.64 9.22 -12.25
C PRO A 35 2.94 7.75 -11.91
N CYS A 36 2.69 7.38 -10.65
CA CYS A 36 2.68 6.00 -10.18
C CYS A 36 1.26 5.45 -10.31
N GLU A 37 1.08 4.38 -11.06
CA GLU A 37 -0.22 3.80 -11.42
C GLU A 37 -0.29 2.32 -10.98
N PRO A 38 -1.49 1.81 -10.65
CA PRO A 38 -1.67 0.40 -10.34
C PRO A 38 -1.35 -0.47 -11.57
N CYS A 39 -0.69 -1.59 -11.34
CA CYS A 39 -0.47 -2.58 -12.39
C CYS A 39 -1.79 -3.26 -12.80
N PRO A 40 -1.99 -3.53 -14.10
CA PRO A 40 -3.10 -4.35 -14.53
C PRO A 40 -2.89 -5.81 -14.09
N ALA A 41 -3.97 -6.55 -13.90
CA ALA A 41 -3.97 -7.85 -13.22
C ALA A 41 -3.12 -8.92 -13.95
N ASP A 42 -3.03 -8.84 -15.27
CA ASP A 42 -2.18 -9.68 -16.13
C ASP A 42 -0.68 -9.41 -15.91
N ALA A 43 -0.28 -8.16 -15.67
CA ALA A 43 1.10 -7.77 -15.48
C ALA A 43 1.58 -7.78 -14.02
N LEU A 44 0.71 -8.05 -13.05
CA LEU A 44 1.03 -7.97 -11.61
C LEU A 44 2.20 -8.87 -11.17
N HIS A 45 2.45 -9.95 -11.90
CA HIS A 45 3.56 -10.88 -11.68
C HIS A 45 4.91 -10.38 -12.22
N GLN A 46 4.93 -9.31 -13.02
CA GLN A 46 6.14 -8.79 -13.68
C GLN A 46 7.00 -7.98 -12.70
N PRO A 47 8.34 -7.97 -12.84
CA PRO A 47 9.23 -7.40 -11.83
C PRO A 47 9.02 -5.90 -11.57
N PHE A 48 8.61 -5.13 -12.60
CA PHE A 48 8.28 -3.70 -12.45
C PHE A 48 6.99 -3.43 -11.64
N CYS A 49 6.24 -4.46 -11.25
CA CYS A 49 5.09 -4.33 -10.35
C CYS A 49 5.43 -4.72 -8.91
N GLN A 50 6.54 -5.42 -8.66
CA GLN A 50 6.88 -5.89 -7.32
C GLN A 50 7.71 -4.85 -6.55
N PRO A 51 7.50 -4.68 -5.22
CA PRO A 51 6.59 -5.45 -4.36
C PRO A 51 5.19 -4.81 -4.18
N PHE A 52 4.95 -3.59 -4.66
CA PHE A 52 3.77 -2.79 -4.27
C PHE A 52 2.55 -2.90 -5.18
N GLY A 53 2.65 -3.64 -6.28
CA GLY A 53 1.60 -3.74 -7.30
C GLY A 53 1.47 -2.50 -8.20
N ASN A 54 2.43 -1.57 -8.15
CA ASN A 54 2.36 -0.28 -8.87
C ASN A 54 3.58 -0.08 -9.77
N ARG A 55 3.36 0.53 -10.94
CA ARG A 55 4.37 0.85 -11.96
C ARG A 55 4.33 2.32 -12.37
N ARG A 56 5.46 2.81 -12.90
CA ARG A 56 5.56 4.10 -13.59
C ARG A 56 6.45 3.97 -14.81
N LEU A 57 6.35 4.91 -15.74
CA LEU A 57 7.26 4.98 -16.89
C LEU A 57 8.64 5.48 -16.46
N ALA A 58 9.64 5.14 -17.26
CA ALA A 58 11.02 5.56 -17.12
C ALA A 58 11.67 5.75 -18.49
N HIS A 59 12.58 6.71 -18.58
CA HIS A 59 13.50 6.83 -19.71
C HIS A 59 14.88 6.33 -19.29
N CYS A 60 15.34 5.27 -19.93
CA CYS A 60 16.70 4.76 -19.75
C CYS A 60 17.62 5.30 -20.84
N SER A 61 18.84 5.67 -20.48
CA SER A 61 19.91 5.99 -21.42
C SER A 61 21.13 5.13 -21.12
N SER A 62 21.62 4.40 -22.12
CA SER A 62 22.91 3.71 -22.04
C SER A 62 24.06 4.72 -22.02
N PRO A 63 25.17 4.43 -21.32
CA PRO A 63 26.41 5.16 -21.55
C PRO A 63 26.78 5.00 -23.04
N SER A 64 27.03 6.12 -23.71
CA SER A 64 27.42 6.09 -25.12
C SER A 64 28.76 5.39 -25.25
N THR A 65 28.77 4.19 -25.82
CA THR A 65 29.99 3.60 -26.37
C THR A 65 30.62 4.65 -27.29
N PRO A 66 31.92 4.99 -27.13
CA PRO A 66 32.56 5.88 -28.09
C PRO A 66 32.60 5.15 -29.42
N SER A 67 31.65 5.48 -30.29
CA SER A 67 31.72 5.16 -31.71
C SER A 67 32.97 5.86 -32.24
N ASN A 68 34.07 5.12 -32.30
CA ASN A 68 35.23 5.50 -33.09
C ASN A 68 34.74 5.66 -34.52
N SER A 69 34.39 6.89 -34.88
CA SER A 69 34.04 7.28 -36.23
C SER A 69 35.29 7.10 -37.07
N SER A 70 35.46 5.89 -37.60
CA SER A 70 36.50 5.58 -38.58
C SER A 70 36.31 6.56 -39.74
N ASN A 71 37.29 7.44 -39.92
CA ASN A 71 37.36 8.34 -41.06
C ASN A 71 37.54 7.49 -42.33
N ILE A 72 36.42 7.07 -42.92
CA ILE A 72 36.39 6.39 -44.21
C ILE A 72 36.03 7.47 -45.25
N PRO A 73 36.89 7.73 -46.24
CA PRO A 73 36.62 8.74 -47.27
C PRO A 73 35.54 8.25 -48.25
N PRO A 74 34.86 9.15 -48.95
CA PRO A 74 33.82 8.77 -49.91
C PRO A 74 34.45 8.32 -51.24
N ASN A 75 34.28 7.05 -51.63
CA ASN A 75 33.71 6.75 -52.95
C ASN A 75 33.30 5.28 -53.15
N ASP A 76 32.19 5.14 -53.91
CA ASP A 76 31.86 4.15 -54.96
C ASP A 76 32.02 2.63 -54.72
N GLY A 77 31.01 1.86 -55.17
CA GLY A 77 31.00 0.39 -55.12
C GLY A 77 29.63 -0.23 -54.85
N SER A 78 28.85 -0.45 -55.91
CA SER A 78 27.57 -1.18 -55.89
C SER A 78 27.75 -2.70 -55.77
N ILE A 79 27.09 -3.37 -54.81
CA ILE A 79 26.59 -4.76 -54.93
C ILE A 79 25.27 -4.87 -54.13
N ASP A 80 24.21 -5.36 -54.79
CA ASP A 80 22.94 -5.73 -54.16
C ASP A 80 23.02 -7.14 -53.54
N ASP A 81 22.44 -7.35 -52.36
CA ASP A 81 21.94 -8.67 -51.92
C ASP A 81 20.91 -8.48 -50.78
N ASP A 82 19.67 -8.94 -51.00
CA ASP A 82 18.54 -8.77 -50.08
C ASP A 82 18.66 -9.65 -48.83
N VAL A 83 18.86 -9.03 -47.66
CA VAL A 83 18.54 -9.65 -46.37
C VAL A 83 17.42 -8.86 -45.70
N ILE A 84 16.19 -9.31 -45.92
CA ILE A 84 14.97 -8.78 -45.28
C ILE A 84 14.97 -9.15 -43.79
N LEU A 85 15.64 -8.34 -42.98
CA LEU A 85 15.37 -8.23 -41.55
C LEU A 85 14.16 -7.30 -41.34
N PRO A 86 13.28 -7.58 -40.35
CA PRO A 86 12.08 -6.79 -40.14
C PRO A 86 12.40 -5.31 -39.81
N PRO A 87 11.54 -4.37 -40.22
CA PRO A 87 11.85 -2.94 -40.19
C PRO A 87 11.92 -2.42 -38.75
N SER A 88 13.15 -2.28 -38.25
CA SER A 88 13.46 -1.39 -37.13
C SER A 88 13.50 0.05 -37.64
N GLU A 89 12.33 0.66 -37.82
CA GLU A 89 12.20 2.08 -38.15
C GLU A 89 12.77 3.00 -37.06
N GLY A 90 13.38 4.12 -37.46
CA GLY A 90 13.57 5.29 -36.58
C GLY A 90 15.00 5.56 -36.09
N LYS A 91 15.81 6.21 -36.94
CA LYS A 91 17.26 6.37 -36.73
C LYS A 91 17.76 7.78 -37.12
N VAL A 92 18.41 8.62 -36.29
CA VAL A 92 18.42 8.81 -34.81
C VAL A 92 18.79 10.30 -34.54
N GLU A 93 17.99 11.13 -33.84
CA GLU A 93 18.50 12.39 -33.24
C GLU A 93 17.87 12.68 -31.85
N GLY A 94 18.72 12.87 -30.83
CA GLY A 94 18.27 13.15 -29.44
C GLY A 94 18.43 12.01 -28.41
N LYS A 95 19.50 11.20 -28.50
CA LYS A 95 19.91 10.13 -27.54
C LYS A 95 18.80 9.11 -27.19
N GLY A 96 18.89 7.90 -27.76
CA GLY A 96 17.91 6.82 -27.60
C GLY A 96 17.45 6.55 -26.17
N LYS A 97 16.25 7.06 -25.83
CA LYS A 97 15.56 6.87 -24.56
C LYS A 97 14.34 5.97 -24.76
N THR A 98 14.55 4.66 -24.79
CA THR A 98 13.44 3.71 -24.85
C THR A 98 12.55 3.90 -23.61
N PRO A 99 11.23 4.13 -23.77
CA PRO A 99 10.32 4.15 -22.63
C PRO A 99 10.21 2.73 -22.06
N THR A 100 10.42 2.59 -20.76
CA THR A 100 10.28 1.31 -20.06
C THR A 100 9.46 1.46 -18.78
N TRP A 101 8.97 0.35 -18.25
CA TRP A 101 8.28 0.30 -16.97
C TRP A 101 9.26 0.06 -15.84
N MET A 102 9.08 0.78 -14.73
CA MET A 102 9.76 0.49 -13.47
C MET A 102 8.78 0.44 -12.29
N THR A 103 9.22 -0.21 -11.22
CA THR A 103 8.56 -0.15 -9.91
C THR A 103 8.44 1.28 -9.42
N CYS A 104 7.28 1.61 -8.85
CA CYS A 104 7.09 2.81 -8.03
C CYS A 104 6.64 2.46 -6.61
N GLY A 105 6.54 3.47 -5.76
CA GLY A 105 6.13 3.29 -4.37
C GLY A 105 4.64 2.96 -4.21
N ARG A 106 4.16 3.11 -2.97
CA ARG A 106 2.73 3.06 -2.65
C ARG A 106 2.03 4.34 -3.13
N VAL A 107 0.82 4.20 -3.66
CA VAL A 107 -0.01 5.34 -4.09
C VAL A 107 -0.75 5.89 -2.86
N VAL A 108 -0.16 6.92 -2.24
CA VAL A 108 -0.59 7.47 -0.93
C VAL A 108 -2.06 7.88 -0.90
N GLU A 109 -2.58 8.50 -1.97
CA GLU A 109 -3.99 8.95 -2.00
C GLU A 109 -4.98 7.78 -2.00
N GLN A 110 -4.60 6.61 -2.51
CA GLN A 110 -5.44 5.42 -2.48
C GLN A 110 -5.40 4.75 -1.10
N GLU A 111 -4.19 4.50 -0.56
CA GLU A 111 -4.04 3.94 0.80
C GLU A 111 -4.71 4.81 1.87
N ARG A 112 -4.71 6.14 1.69
CA ARG A 112 -5.37 7.09 2.58
C ARG A 112 -6.88 6.88 2.66
N ARG A 113 -7.56 6.57 1.55
CA ARG A 113 -9.01 6.27 1.56
C ARG A 113 -9.28 5.02 2.40
N ASP A 114 -8.56 3.94 2.13
CA ASP A 114 -8.75 2.64 2.77
C ASP A 114 -8.47 2.72 4.28
N PHE A 115 -7.45 3.51 4.67
CA PHE A 115 -7.16 3.82 6.07
C PHE A 115 -8.32 4.54 6.77
N PHE A 116 -8.93 5.55 6.12
CA PHE A 116 -10.06 6.26 6.72
C PHE A 116 -11.32 5.38 6.88
N GLU A 117 -11.59 4.47 5.95
CA GLU A 117 -12.68 3.49 6.09
C GLU A 117 -12.51 2.64 7.36
N PHE A 118 -11.32 2.07 7.57
CA PHE A 118 -10.99 1.32 8.77
C PHE A 118 -11.12 2.16 10.05
N VAL A 119 -10.57 3.39 10.07
CA VAL A 119 -10.65 4.28 11.23
C VAL A 119 -12.10 4.62 11.58
N MET A 120 -12.92 4.98 10.58
CA MET A 120 -14.31 5.37 10.80
C MET A 120 -15.16 4.20 11.31
N CYS A 121 -14.93 2.97 10.82
CA CYS A 121 -15.58 1.77 11.35
C CYS A 121 -15.27 1.58 12.86
N ASN A 122 -14.01 1.73 13.28
CA ASN A 122 -13.62 1.62 14.68
C ASN A 122 -14.23 2.74 15.55
N VAL A 123 -14.28 3.98 15.06
CA VAL A 123 -14.91 5.11 15.76
C VAL A 123 -16.42 4.88 15.95
N ILE A 124 -17.12 4.35 14.94
CA ILE A 124 -18.54 4.01 15.03
C ILE A 124 -18.78 2.92 16.09
N LEU A 125 -18.00 1.83 16.06
CA LEU A 125 -18.11 0.75 17.05
C LEU A 125 -17.83 1.24 18.48
N ALA A 126 -16.81 2.09 18.67
CA ALA A 126 -16.52 2.72 19.95
C ALA A 126 -17.67 3.62 20.43
N GLY A 127 -18.23 4.45 19.54
CA GLY A 127 -19.38 5.31 19.84
C GLY A 127 -20.64 4.52 20.24
N LEU A 128 -20.93 3.42 19.55
CA LEU A 128 -22.02 2.51 19.89
C LEU A 128 -21.80 1.85 21.26
N ALA A 129 -20.59 1.34 21.53
CA ALA A 129 -20.25 0.74 22.81
C ALA A 129 -20.40 1.74 23.98
N ILE A 130 -19.89 2.96 23.82
CA ILE A 130 -20.03 4.05 24.80
C ILE A 130 -21.52 4.37 25.04
N THR A 131 -22.31 4.48 23.98
CA THR A 131 -23.75 4.77 24.06
C THR A 131 -24.50 3.67 24.80
N LEU A 132 -24.19 2.39 24.54
CA LEU A 132 -24.76 1.25 25.27
C LEU A 132 -24.38 1.25 26.75
N VAL A 133 -23.14 1.59 27.10
CA VAL A 133 -22.70 1.69 28.51
C VAL A 133 -23.38 2.87 29.22
N ILE A 134 -23.53 4.02 28.58
CA ILE A 134 -24.22 5.19 29.15
C ILE A 134 -25.71 4.91 29.35
N THR A 135 -26.40 4.37 28.34
CA THR A 135 -27.83 4.03 28.46
C THR A 135 -28.07 2.97 29.54
N ARG A 136 -27.26 1.92 29.59
CA ARG A 136 -27.30 0.87 30.64
C ARG A 136 -27.03 1.45 32.03
N SER A 137 -26.01 2.29 32.20
CA SER A 137 -25.69 2.88 33.52
C SER A 137 -26.81 3.80 34.02
N LYS A 138 -27.40 4.63 33.14
CA LYS A 138 -28.58 5.46 33.48
C LYS A 138 -29.81 4.60 33.86
N ALA A 139 -30.07 3.51 33.12
CA ALA A 139 -31.15 2.57 33.44
C ALA A 139 -30.94 1.88 34.82
N LEU A 140 -29.71 1.45 35.11
CA LEU A 140 -29.35 0.86 36.40
C LEU A 140 -29.46 1.86 37.56
N ALA A 141 -29.08 3.13 37.35
CA ALA A 141 -29.24 4.19 38.34
C ALA A 141 -30.73 4.45 38.67
N SER A 142 -31.59 4.53 37.65
CA SER A 142 -33.05 4.67 37.81
C SER A 142 -33.66 3.50 38.61
N ASN A 143 -33.23 2.27 38.35
CA ASN A 143 -33.69 1.11 39.10
C ASN A 143 -33.21 1.11 40.56
N ARG A 144 -32.04 1.68 40.86
CA ARG A 144 -31.55 1.86 42.24
C ARG A 144 -32.37 2.90 43.00
N THR A 145 -32.68 4.06 42.40
CA THR A 145 -33.49 5.10 43.06
C THR A 145 -34.92 4.61 43.31
N ARG A 146 -35.55 3.90 42.36
CA ARG A 146 -36.86 3.25 42.55
C ARG A 146 -36.88 2.27 43.74
N ARG A 147 -35.84 1.43 43.88
CA ARG A 147 -35.71 0.49 45.02
C ARG A 147 -35.53 1.17 46.37
N LEU A 148 -34.88 2.35 46.41
CA LEU A 148 -34.76 3.16 47.63
C LEU A 148 -36.10 3.83 47.99
N ALA A 149 -36.78 4.45 47.03
CA ALA A 149 -38.07 5.10 47.24
C ALA A 149 -39.13 4.11 47.80
N ALA A 150 -39.19 2.89 47.27
CA ALA A 150 -40.09 1.84 47.75
C ALA A 150 -39.94 1.55 49.26
N ARG A 151 -38.73 1.65 49.82
CA ARG A 151 -38.48 1.45 51.26
C ARG A 151 -38.89 2.65 52.12
N ILE A 152 -38.75 3.86 51.59
CA ILE A 152 -39.07 5.11 52.31
C ILE A 152 -40.59 5.25 52.49
N HIS A 153 -41.39 4.91 51.47
CA HIS A 153 -42.86 5.01 51.56
C HIS A 153 -43.48 3.95 52.48
N VAL A 154 -42.88 2.76 52.62
CA VAL A 154 -43.36 1.71 53.54
C VAL A 154 -43.28 2.15 55.00
N ARG A 155 -42.19 2.79 55.42
CA ARG A 155 -41.99 3.16 56.83
C ARG A 155 -43.00 4.19 57.33
N ARG A 156 -43.45 5.11 56.46
CA ARG A 156 -44.37 6.21 56.80
C ARG A 156 -45.82 5.77 56.98
N ARG A 157 -46.24 4.68 56.33
CA ARG A 157 -47.61 4.12 56.46
C ARG A 157 -47.78 3.24 57.70
N SER A 158 -46.70 2.68 58.24
CA SER A 158 -46.74 1.88 59.48
C SER A 158 -46.97 2.74 60.73
N THR A 159 -46.37 3.95 60.77
CA THR A 159 -46.49 4.87 61.92
C THR A 159 -47.77 5.70 61.95
N SER A 160 -48.61 5.64 60.90
CA SER A 160 -49.90 6.35 60.84
C SER A 160 -51.11 5.45 61.13
N GLY A 161 -50.89 4.22 61.60
CA GLY A 161 -51.93 3.21 61.83
C GLY A 161 -52.21 2.88 63.30
N TRP A 162 -51.45 3.44 64.25
CA TRP A 162 -51.68 3.32 65.70
C TRP A 162 -52.01 4.72 66.24
N GLY A 163 -53.30 5.04 66.33
CA GLY A 163 -53.76 6.40 66.62
C GLY A 163 -55.27 6.55 66.79
N THR A 164 -55.96 5.51 67.27
CA THR A 164 -57.33 5.50 67.80
C THR A 164 -57.42 4.37 68.83
#